data_AF-A0A954WVN2-F1
#
_entry.id   AF-A0A954WVN2-F1
#
_cell.length_a   1.000
_cell.length_b   1.000
_cell.length_c   1.000
_cell.angle_alpha   90.00
_cell.angle_beta   90.00
_cell.angle_gamma   90.00
#
_symmetry.space_group_name_H-M   'P 1'
#
loop_
_entity.id
_entity.type
_entity.pdbx_description
1 polymer ?
#
loop_
_entity_poly.entity_id
_entity_poly.type
_entity_poly.pdbx_seq_one_letter_code
_entity_poly.pdbx_strand_id
1 'polypeptide(L)'
;MARLTFRCPSCQVTQSAVLSDADLCCSACSVKVCTPGPQFAAESSGQQAVDRCLVCGSPELFVRKDFPQRLGVTIVAVGFAASCITWNYHWVVATFAILFGTAFIDVALYFLMGNVLECYQCHSQYRGLPELDGHEAFDLEVHERHRQQAARMKAAANDTPM
;
A
#
# COMPACT_ATOMS: atom_id res chain seq x y z
N MET A 1 -12.75 11.04 3.63
CA MET A 1 -12.98 10.64 2.23
C MET A 1 -11.99 9.56 1.89
N ALA A 2 -12.45 8.35 1.56
CA ALA A 2 -11.57 7.24 1.24
C ALA A 2 -10.97 7.42 -0.17
N ARG A 3 -9.67 7.13 -0.33
CA ARG A 3 -8.95 7.25 -1.60
C ARG A 3 -8.47 5.87 -2.04
N LEU A 4 -8.74 5.53 -3.28
CA LEU A 4 -8.31 4.30 -3.93
C LEU A 4 -7.23 4.61 -4.97
N THR A 5 -6.05 4.05 -4.80
CA THR A 5 -4.99 4.06 -5.82
C THR A 5 -4.97 2.71 -6.50
N PHE A 6 -5.10 2.69 -7.83
CA PHE A 6 -5.13 1.45 -8.58
C PHE A 6 -4.43 1.58 -9.92
N ARG A 7 -4.03 0.44 -10.48
CA ARG A 7 -3.46 0.33 -11.81
C ARG A 7 -4.55 -0.16 -12.77
N CYS A 8 -4.81 0.59 -13.83
CA CYS A 8 -5.84 0.19 -14.80
C CYS A 8 -5.45 -1.13 -15.50
N PRO A 9 -6.35 -2.14 -15.59
CA PRO A 9 -6.04 -3.41 -16.25
C PRO A 9 -5.84 -3.27 -17.78
N SER A 10 -6.43 -2.25 -18.40
CA SER A 10 -6.35 -2.03 -19.86
C SER A 10 -5.10 -1.23 -20.25
N CYS A 11 -4.90 -0.03 -19.67
CA CYS A 11 -3.80 0.86 -20.07
C CYS A 11 -2.58 0.80 -19.14
N GLN A 12 -2.65 0.05 -18.02
CA GLN A 12 -1.59 -0.08 -17.02
C GLN A 12 -1.15 1.23 -16.33
N VAL A 13 -1.86 2.34 -16.55
CA VAL A 13 -1.62 3.62 -15.88
C VAL A 13 -2.09 3.53 -14.43
N THR A 14 -1.23 3.98 -13.50
CA THR A 14 -1.56 4.12 -12.08
C THR A 14 -2.28 5.44 -11.85
N GLN A 15 -3.44 5.40 -11.21
CA GLN A 15 -4.22 6.59 -10.90
C GLN A 15 -4.88 6.46 -9.52
N SER A 16 -5.20 7.60 -8.92
CA SER A 16 -5.92 7.66 -7.64
C SER A 16 -7.30 8.26 -7.85
N ALA A 17 -8.32 7.61 -7.34
CA ALA A 17 -9.69 8.07 -7.34
C ALA A 17 -10.20 8.21 -5.90
N VAL A 18 -11.15 9.13 -5.70
CA VAL A 18 -11.89 9.22 -4.45
C VAL A 18 -13.05 8.24 -4.55
N LEU A 19 -13.18 7.36 -3.55
CA LEU A 19 -14.33 6.47 -3.46
C LEU A 19 -15.58 7.32 -3.20
N SER A 20 -16.42 7.39 -4.21
CA SER A 20 -17.78 7.96 -4.16
C SER A 20 -18.71 6.93 -4.78
N ASP A 21 -20.02 7.04 -4.56
CA ASP A 21 -21.05 6.16 -5.15
C ASP A 21 -21.06 6.13 -6.70
N ALA A 22 -20.20 6.91 -7.36
CA ALA A 22 -20.08 6.97 -8.81
C ALA A 22 -19.04 5.97 -9.37
N ASP A 23 -19.39 5.37 -10.50
CA ASP A 23 -18.55 4.48 -11.31
C ASP A 23 -17.08 4.96 -11.39
N LEU A 24 -16.14 4.10 -11.00
CA LEU A 24 -14.71 4.35 -11.18
C LEU A 24 -14.31 4.15 -12.64
N CYS A 25 -14.07 5.26 -13.34
CA CYS A 25 -13.56 5.28 -14.71
C CYS A 25 -12.07 5.61 -14.75
N CYS A 26 -11.34 5.01 -15.68
CA CYS A 26 -9.96 5.40 -15.93
C CYS A 26 -9.86 6.72 -16.71
N SER A 27 -9.03 7.64 -16.22
CA SER A 27 -8.80 8.94 -16.88
C SER A 27 -8.08 8.83 -18.23
N ALA A 28 -7.30 7.76 -18.44
CA ALA A 28 -6.49 7.58 -19.65
C ALA A 28 -7.19 6.79 -20.77
N CYS A 29 -7.95 5.74 -20.42
CA CYS A 29 -8.62 4.89 -21.42
C CYS A 29 -10.15 4.89 -21.31
N SER A 30 -10.72 5.63 -20.36
CA SER A 30 -12.17 5.71 -20.10
C SER A 30 -12.87 4.38 -19.80
N VAL A 31 -12.10 3.30 -19.60
CA VAL A 31 -12.63 1.99 -19.21
C VAL A 31 -13.20 2.08 -17.80
N LYS A 32 -14.40 1.54 -17.60
CA LYS A 32 -15.00 1.34 -16.29
C LYS A 32 -14.26 0.22 -15.56
N VAL A 33 -13.84 0.50 -14.33
CA VAL A 33 -12.97 -0.39 -13.53
C VAL A 33 -13.77 -1.11 -12.45
N CYS A 34 -14.97 -0.63 -12.11
CA CYS A 34 -15.87 -1.32 -11.18
C CYS A 34 -16.37 -2.63 -11.78
N THR A 35 -16.15 -3.73 -11.05
CA THR A 35 -16.90 -4.96 -11.27
C THR A 35 -18.25 -4.88 -10.54
N PRO A 36 -19.36 -5.29 -11.18
CA PRO A 36 -20.67 -5.32 -10.53
C PRO A 36 -20.72 -6.48 -9.52
N GLY A 37 -20.31 -6.19 -8.28
CA GLY A 37 -20.52 -7.05 -7.11
C GLY A 37 -21.07 -6.24 -5.93
N PRO A 38 -21.43 -6.87 -4.80
CA PRO A 38 -21.72 -6.15 -3.56
C PRO A 38 -20.43 -5.47 -3.08
N GLN A 39 -20.23 -4.23 -3.54
CA GLN A 39 -19.00 -3.45 -3.41
C GLN A 39 -18.83 -2.83 -2.01
N PHE A 40 -19.92 -2.82 -1.24
CA PHE A 40 -19.97 -2.41 0.15
C PHE A 40 -20.84 -3.44 0.86
N ALA A 41 -20.29 -4.19 1.81
CA ALA A 41 -21.15 -4.89 2.75
C ALA A 41 -21.86 -3.79 3.54
N ALA A 42 -23.16 -3.63 3.30
CA ALA A 42 -24.00 -2.78 4.12
C ALA A 42 -24.13 -3.43 5.50
N GLU A 43 -23.11 -3.28 6.33
CA GLU A 43 -23.28 -3.48 7.75
C GLU A 43 -24.13 -2.33 8.28
N SER A 44 -25.12 -2.70 9.10
CA SER A 44 -26.24 -1.90 9.60
C SER A 44 -25.87 -0.71 10.49
N SER A 45 -24.65 -0.18 10.36
CA SER A 45 -24.07 0.90 11.18
C SER A 45 -23.59 2.12 10.37
N GLY A 46 -23.67 2.12 9.03
CA GLY A 46 -23.31 3.29 8.22
C GLY A 46 -21.81 3.49 7.96
N GLN A 47 -20.98 2.47 8.21
CA GLN A 47 -19.56 2.44 7.83
C GLN A 47 -19.33 1.54 6.60
N GLN A 48 -18.45 1.99 5.69
CA GLN A 48 -18.06 1.27 4.47
C GLN A 48 -16.94 0.27 4.77
N ALA A 49 -17.28 -1.01 4.91
CA ALA A 49 -16.32 -2.11 4.95
C ALA A 49 -16.11 -2.69 3.54
N VAL A 50 -14.84 -2.83 3.12
CA VAL A 50 -14.45 -3.34 1.79
C VAL A 50 -13.95 -4.77 1.91
N ASP A 51 -14.86 -5.73 1.77
CA ASP A 51 -14.55 -7.18 1.88
C ASP A 51 -13.89 -7.74 0.60
N ARG A 52 -14.02 -7.04 -0.53
CA ARG A 52 -13.47 -7.46 -1.82
C ARG A 52 -12.84 -6.29 -2.55
N CYS A 53 -11.79 -6.58 -3.32
CA CYS A 53 -11.14 -5.57 -4.13
C CYS A 53 -12.07 -5.05 -5.24
N LEU A 54 -12.26 -3.74 -5.32
CA LEU A 54 -13.12 -3.07 -6.31
C LEU A 54 -12.57 -3.10 -7.75
N VAL A 55 -11.29 -3.46 -7.90
CA VAL A 55 -10.58 -3.47 -9.19
C VAL A 55 -10.53 -4.88 -9.80
N CYS A 56 -10.26 -5.91 -8.99
CA CYS A 56 -10.13 -7.29 -9.46
C CYS A 56 -11.18 -8.26 -8.89
N GLY A 57 -11.96 -7.86 -7.88
CA GLY A 57 -12.95 -8.70 -7.22
C GLY A 57 -12.40 -9.73 -6.23
N SER A 58 -11.08 -9.78 -6.02
CA SER A 58 -10.44 -10.73 -5.12
C SER A 58 -10.77 -10.44 -3.64
N PRO A 59 -11.08 -11.46 -2.81
CA PRO A 59 -11.29 -11.32 -1.37
C PRO A 59 -9.98 -11.23 -0.58
N GLU A 60 -8.83 -11.40 -1.23
CA GLU A 60 -7.53 -11.41 -0.56
C GLU A 60 -6.98 -9.98 -0.45
N LEU A 61 -7.35 -9.30 0.64
CA LEU A 61 -6.85 -7.98 1.04
C LEU A 61 -6.08 -8.10 2.36
N PHE A 62 -5.04 -7.27 2.53
CA PHE A 62 -4.24 -7.24 3.75
C PHE A 62 -3.99 -5.81 4.22
N VAL A 63 -3.84 -5.65 5.52
CA VAL A 63 -3.49 -4.36 6.13
C VAL A 63 -1.98 -4.21 6.22
N ARG A 64 -1.49 -3.06 5.76
CA ARG A 64 -0.09 -2.66 5.85
C ARG A 64 0.03 -1.24 6.37
N LYS A 65 1.05 -0.97 7.19
CA LYS A 65 1.40 0.38 7.60
C LYS A 65 1.89 1.16 6.38
N ASP A 66 1.35 2.36 6.15
CA ASP A 66 1.67 3.18 4.99
C ASP A 66 3.02 3.89 5.11
N PHE A 67 4.09 3.17 5.45
CA PHE A 67 5.38 3.79 5.65
C PHE A 67 6.01 4.17 4.31
N PRO A 68 6.19 5.47 3.99
CA PRO A 68 6.83 5.89 2.77
C PRO A 68 8.34 5.63 2.94
N GLN A 69 8.82 4.57 2.31
CA GLN A 69 10.22 4.14 2.35
C GLN A 69 11.21 5.29 2.07
N ARG A 70 10.80 6.24 1.22
CA ARG A 70 11.60 7.44 0.91
C ARG A 70 11.84 8.34 2.13
N LEU A 71 10.85 8.52 3.02
CA LEU A 71 11.04 9.34 4.23
C LEU A 71 12.04 8.68 5.18
N GLY A 72 11.87 7.39 5.48
CA GLY A 72 12.80 6.67 6.35
C GLY A 72 14.23 6.70 5.82
N VAL A 73 14.43 6.43 4.52
CA VAL A 73 15.77 6.52 3.90
C VAL A 73 16.36 7.92 3.99
N THR A 74 15.54 8.97 3.79
CA THR A 74 16.00 10.36 3.89
C THR A 74 16.44 10.70 5.31
N ILE A 75 15.68 10.28 6.33
CA ILE A 75 16.00 10.53 7.74
C ILE A 75 17.32 9.85 8.11
N VAL A 76 17.48 8.58 7.75
CA VAL A 76 18.72 7.83 8.00
C VAL A 76 19.91 8.47 7.29
N ALA A 77 19.76 8.86 6.02
CA ALA A 77 20.83 9.51 5.26
C ALA A 77 21.26 10.85 5.87
N VAL A 78 20.30 11.67 6.29
CA VAL A 78 20.57 12.97 6.94
C VAL A 78 21.21 12.76 8.31
N GLY A 79 20.70 11.83 9.12
CA GLY A 79 21.27 11.48 10.42
C GLY A 79 22.71 10.97 10.32
N PHE A 80 22.96 10.11 9.34
CA PHE A 80 24.31 9.61 9.05
C PHE A 80 25.27 10.73 8.64
N ALA A 81 24.87 11.58 7.69
CA ALA A 81 25.71 12.70 7.25
C ALA A 81 26.01 13.67 8.41
N ALA A 82 25.01 14.02 9.22
CA ALA A 82 25.18 14.89 10.38
C ALA A 82 26.11 14.26 11.44
N SER A 83 25.97 12.95 11.68
CA SER A 83 26.83 12.17 12.58
C SER A 83 28.30 12.16 12.12
N CYS A 84 28.55 11.98 10.83
CA CYS A 84 29.90 12.07 10.27
C CYS A 84 30.53 13.46 10.48
N ILE A 85 29.74 14.52 10.30
CA ILE A 85 30.20 15.90 10.51
C ILE A 85 30.55 16.13 11.98
N THR A 86 29.66 15.80 12.92
CA THR A 86 29.91 16.03 14.37
C THR A 86 31.04 15.17 14.92
N TRP A 87 31.21 13.95 14.39
CA TRP A 87 32.34 13.10 14.72
C TRP A 87 33.68 13.72 14.29
N ASN A 88 33.73 14.33 13.10
CA ASN A 88 34.92 15.02 12.61
C ASN A 88 35.32 16.21 13.51
N TYR A 89 34.37 16.85 14.19
CA TYR A 89 34.63 17.90 15.19
C TYR A 89 34.91 17.36 16.61
N HIS A 90 35.03 16.03 16.78
CA HIS A 90 35.21 15.36 18.08
C HIS A 90 34.08 15.63 19.10
N TRP A 91 32.89 16.02 18.64
CA TRP A 91 31.73 16.25 19.51
C TRP A 91 30.95 14.97 19.76
N VAL A 92 31.52 14.08 20.57
CA VAL A 92 31.01 12.73 20.83
C VAL A 92 29.55 12.74 21.32
N VAL A 93 29.22 13.64 22.25
CA VAL A 93 27.85 13.75 22.79
C VAL A 93 26.85 14.15 21.71
N ALA A 94 27.22 15.09 20.83
CA ALA A 94 26.35 15.53 19.74
C ALA A 94 26.11 14.42 18.71
N THR A 95 27.15 13.63 18.39
CA THR A 95 27.01 12.48 17.48
C THR A 95 25.99 11.47 17.99
N PHE A 96 26.10 11.06 19.26
CA PHE A 96 25.13 10.14 19.85
C PHE A 96 23.73 10.75 19.94
N ALA A 97 23.62 12.03 20.31
CA ALA A 97 22.34 12.72 20.35
C ALA A 97 21.62 12.73 18.99
N ILE A 98 22.35 12.94 17.89
CA ILE A 98 21.80 12.90 16.53
C ILE A 98 21.32 11.49 16.19
N LEU A 99 22.13 10.45 16.43
CA LEU A 99 21.75 9.07 16.12
C LEU A 99 20.52 8.61 16.89
N PHE A 100 20.47 8.88 18.20
CA PHE A 100 19.29 8.59 19.02
C PHE A 100 18.08 9.44 18.61
N GLY A 101 18.31 10.71 18.26
CA GLY A 101 17.26 11.60 17.76
C GLY A 101 16.62 11.09 16.48
N THR A 102 17.40 10.67 15.49
CA THR A 102 16.87 10.11 14.24
C THR A 102 16.16 8.79 14.47
N ALA A 103 16.69 7.91 15.32
CA ALA A 103 16.02 6.65 15.68
C ALA A 103 14.68 6.90 16.38
N PHE A 104 14.61 7.89 17.26
CA PHE A 104 13.37 8.27 17.93
C PHE A 104 12.33 8.84 16.95
N ILE A 105 12.76 9.66 15.99
CA ILE A 105 11.89 10.20 14.93
C ILE A 105 11.31 9.05 14.11
N ASP A 106 12.12 8.05 13.73
CA ASP A 106 11.64 6.90 12.96
C ASP A 106 10.56 6.12 13.72
N VAL A 107 10.76 5.90 15.03
CA VAL A 107 9.76 5.26 15.90
C VAL A 107 8.48 6.09 15.99
N ALA A 108 8.60 7.41 16.20
CA ALA A 108 7.44 8.30 16.26
C ALA A 108 6.65 8.29 14.94
N LEU A 109 7.36 8.30 13.80
CA LEU A 109 6.73 8.18 12.48
C LEU A 109 6.05 6.83 12.29
N TYR A 110 6.65 5.74 12.77
CA TYR A 110 6.03 4.42 12.71
C TYR A 110 4.68 4.40 13.45
N PHE A 111 4.59 5.00 14.63
CA PHE A 111 3.33 5.08 15.37
C PHE A 111 2.31 6.02 14.72
N LEU A 112 2.77 7.15 14.17
CA LEU A 112 1.90 8.16 13.56
C LEU A 112 1.32 7.69 12.21
N MET A 113 2.02 6.82 11.48
CA MET A 113 1.61 6.42 10.13
C MET A 113 0.24 5.73 10.13
N GLY A 114 -0.60 5.99 9.14
CA GLY A 114 -1.89 5.31 9.00
C GLY A 114 -1.77 3.87 8.52
N ASN A 115 -2.82 3.09 8.76
CA ASN A 115 -3.00 1.78 8.13
C ASN A 115 -3.58 1.97 6.72
N VAL A 116 -3.15 1.12 5.78
CA VAL A 116 -3.62 1.07 4.40
C VAL A 116 -3.97 -0.37 4.05
N LEU A 117 -5.09 -0.55 3.37
CA LEU A 117 -5.52 -1.85 2.88
C LEU A 117 -5.00 -2.03 1.46
N GLU A 118 -4.36 -3.15 1.17
CA GLU A 118 -3.78 -3.47 -0.14
C GLU A 118 -4.28 -4.83 -0.63
N CYS A 119 -4.53 -4.97 -1.94
CA CYS A 119 -4.92 -6.24 -2.55
C CYS A 119 -3.68 -7.04 -3.00
N TYR A 120 -3.61 -8.34 -2.70
CA TYR A 120 -2.48 -9.21 -3.10
C TYR A 120 -2.33 -9.37 -4.61
N GLN A 121 -3.43 -9.30 -5.37
CA GLN A 121 -3.41 -9.66 -6.79
C GLN A 121 -3.15 -8.46 -7.70
N CYS A 122 -3.84 -7.34 -7.47
CA CYS A 122 -3.74 -6.15 -8.31
C CYS A 122 -2.98 -4.98 -7.67
N HIS A 123 -2.55 -5.12 -6.41
CA HIS A 123 -1.86 -4.08 -5.65
C HIS A 123 -2.61 -2.75 -5.55
N SER A 124 -3.94 -2.79 -5.62
CA SER A 124 -4.78 -1.60 -5.35
C SER A 124 -4.70 -1.24 -3.87
N GLN A 125 -4.47 0.04 -3.57
CA GLN A 125 -4.33 0.56 -2.21
C GLN A 125 -5.54 1.40 -1.83
N TYR A 126 -6.13 1.13 -0.66
CA TYR A 126 -7.26 1.86 -0.10
C TYR A 126 -6.80 2.61 1.16
N ARG A 127 -7.01 3.93 1.15
CA ARG A 127 -6.58 4.87 2.19
C ARG A 127 -7.79 5.55 2.83
N GLY A 128 -7.75 5.76 4.14
CA GLY A 128 -8.78 6.51 4.86
C GLY A 128 -10.11 5.78 5.01
N LEU A 129 -10.09 4.45 5.02
CA LEU A 129 -11.22 3.61 5.46
C LEU A 129 -11.28 3.63 7.00
N PRO A 130 -12.47 3.75 7.61
CA PRO A 130 -12.62 3.82 9.06
C PRO A 130 -12.46 2.47 9.77
N GLU A 131 -12.55 1.35 9.05
CA GLU A 131 -12.56 0.01 9.62
C GLU A 131 -11.58 -0.89 8.83
N LEU A 132 -10.30 -0.86 9.24
CA LEU A 132 -9.28 -1.79 8.75
C LEU A 132 -8.99 -2.92 9.73
N ASP A 133 -9.49 -2.83 10.97
CA ASP A 133 -9.10 -3.73 12.06
C ASP A 133 -9.66 -5.16 11.93
N GLY A 134 -10.62 -5.39 11.02
CA GLY A 134 -11.14 -6.72 10.68
C GLY A 134 -10.33 -7.49 9.63
N HIS A 135 -9.35 -6.85 8.98
CA HIS A 135 -8.55 -7.48 7.92
C HIS A 135 -7.22 -8.01 8.47
N GLU A 136 -6.81 -9.20 8.02
CA GLU A 136 -5.54 -9.80 8.41
C GLU A 136 -4.34 -8.97 7.97
N ALA A 137 -3.26 -9.08 8.76
CA ALA A 137 -1.96 -8.52 8.40
C ALA A 137 -1.36 -9.23 7.18
N PHE A 138 -0.29 -8.66 6.64
CA PHE A 138 0.44 -9.27 5.54
C PHE A 138 0.93 -10.69 5.88
N ASP A 139 0.55 -11.66 5.04
CA ASP A 139 0.95 -13.06 5.09
C ASP A 139 1.85 -13.39 3.89
N LEU A 140 3.05 -13.86 4.20
CA LEU A 140 4.07 -14.20 3.21
C LEU A 140 3.67 -15.42 2.38
N GLU A 141 2.98 -16.40 2.96
CA GLU A 141 2.54 -17.61 2.27
C GLU A 141 1.55 -17.25 1.16
N VAL A 142 0.57 -16.39 1.48
CA VAL A 142 -0.42 -15.89 0.52
C VAL A 142 0.26 -15.11 -0.61
N HIS A 143 1.19 -14.22 -0.27
CA HIS A 143 1.94 -13.45 -1.25
C HIS A 143 2.77 -14.34 -2.20
N GLU A 144 3.47 -15.34 -1.66
CA GLU A 144 4.25 -16.28 -2.47
C GLU A 144 3.36 -17.16 -3.36
N ARG A 145 2.21 -17.61 -2.85
CA ARG A 145 1.22 -18.38 -3.61
C ARG A 145 0.74 -17.59 -4.84
N HIS A 146 0.38 -16.31 -4.68
CA HIS A 146 -0.01 -15.44 -5.80
C HIS A 146 1.11 -15.28 -6.82
N ARG A 147 2.35 -15.08 -6.35
CA ARG A 147 3.52 -14.96 -7.22
C ARG A 147 3.74 -16.23 -8.05
N GLN A 148 3.59 -17.40 -7.44
CA GLN A 148 3.71 -18.69 -8.13
C GLN A 148 2.59 -18.91 -9.13
N GLN A 149 1.33 -18.59 -8.77
CA GLN A 149 0.19 -18.71 -9.68
C GLN A 149 0.34 -17.79 -10.89
N ALA A 150 0.76 -16.53 -10.70
CA ALA A 150 1.02 -15.60 -11.79
C ALA A 150 2.15 -16.10 -12.72
N ALA A 151 3.20 -16.71 -12.16
CA ALA A 151 4.28 -17.32 -12.95
C ALA A 151 3.77 -18.53 -13.76
N ARG A 152 2.95 -19.40 -13.15
CA ARG A 152 2.34 -20.57 -13.82
C ARG A 152 1.42 -20.16 -14.97
N MET A 153 0.58 -19.14 -14.77
CA MET A 153 -0.30 -18.62 -15.83
C MET A 153 0.49 -18.05 -17.02
N LYS A 154 1.60 -17.33 -16.74
CA LYS A 154 2.49 -16.83 -17.80
C LYS A 154 3.19 -17.96 -18.56
N ALA A 155 3.64 -19.00 -17.85
CA ALA A 155 4.24 -20.17 -18.47
C ALA A 155 3.22 -20.91 -19.36
N ALA A 156 2.01 -21.15 -18.88
CA ALA A 156 0.95 -21.78 -19.66
C ALA A 156 0.53 -20.97 -20.90
N ALA A 157 0.48 -19.63 -20.79
CA ALA A 157 0.22 -18.75 -21.93
C ALA A 157 1.34 -18.80 -22.97
N ASN A 158 2.59 -18.98 -22.55
CA ASN A 158 3.73 -19.10 -23.45
C ASN A 158 3.88 -20.51 -24.06
N ASP A 159 3.38 -21.54 -23.38
CA ASP A 159 3.42 -22.94 -23.84
C ASP A 159 2.22 -23.33 -24.72
N THR A 160 1.28 -22.41 -24.99
CA THR A 160 0.18 -22.67 -25.94
C THR A 160 0.74 -22.55 -27.36
N PRO A 161 0.89 -23.65 -28.13
CA PRO A 161 1.34 -23.55 -29.51
C PRO A 161 0.26 -22.86 -30.34
N MET A 162 0.65 -21.86 -31.14
CA MET A 162 -0.22 -21.23 -32.16
C MET A 162 -0.69 -22.26 -33.19
#